data_AF-A0A8T5FT18-F1
#
_entry.id   AF-A0A8T5FT18-F1
#
_cell.length_a   1.000
_cell.length_b   1.000
_cell.length_c   1.000
_cell.angle_alpha   90.00
_cell.angle_beta   90.00
_cell.angle_gamma   90.00
#
_symmetry.space_group_name_H-M   'P 1'
#
loop_
_entity.id
_entity.type
_entity.pdbx_description
1 polymer ?
#
loop_
_entity_poly.entity_id
_entity_poly.type
_entity_poly.pdbx_seq_one_letter_code
_entity_poly.pdbx_strand_id
1 'polypeptide(L)'
;MYIRTKTRKNKSGDERKYAYLVFSKRRKKSKRPPKQRFSKYLGRVIELFPAPKQCQTMPNNAKQCQTMPNNAPQTPSESIVQMFKQLLLSAEFQRVNKHIFRRGDVEVDLSVLTVKSIETGQQLCIQANEGFISKYTLRKIVRYKPPETTEKEIGQDLAKRLLSSGLKPSQEVFLALYYQILKNLHRK
;
A
#
# COMPACT_ATOMS: atom_id res chain seq x y z
N MET A 1 6.23 -8.73 9.44
CA MET A 1 5.71 -7.42 9.92
C MET A 1 4.40 -7.15 9.24
N TYR A 2 3.48 -6.45 9.89
CA TYR A 2 2.21 -6.01 9.31
C TYR A 2 1.85 -4.61 9.84
N ILE A 3 0.90 -3.95 9.19
CA ILE A 3 0.43 -2.62 9.59
C ILE A 3 -0.77 -2.80 10.52
N ARG A 4 -0.70 -2.20 11.71
CA ARG A 4 -1.80 -2.12 12.67
C ARG A 4 -2.27 -0.68 12.76
N THR A 5 -3.58 -0.49 12.80
CA THR A 5 -4.19 0.80 13.11
C THR A 5 -4.58 0.89 14.58
N LYS A 6 -4.55 2.11 15.13
CA LYS A 6 -5.06 2.42 16.46
C LYS A 6 -5.80 3.76 16.41
N THR A 7 -7.03 3.77 16.89
CA THR A 7 -7.80 5.00 17.09
C THR A 7 -7.40 5.64 18.41
N ARG A 8 -7.26 6.96 18.44
CA ARG A 8 -7.06 7.75 19.66
C ARG A 8 -8.03 8.92 19.67
N LYS A 9 -8.60 9.19 20.84
CA LYS A 9 -9.40 10.39 21.11
C LYS A 9 -8.48 11.52 21.58
N ASN A 10 -8.65 12.69 21.00
CA ASN A 10 -8.04 13.92 21.51
C ASN A 10 -8.84 14.45 22.70
N LYS A 11 -8.24 15.40 23.45
CA LYS A 11 -8.91 16.08 24.57
C LYS A 11 -10.23 16.76 24.14
N SER A 12 -10.30 17.23 22.90
CA SER A 12 -11.49 17.85 22.30
C SER A 12 -12.59 16.85 21.89
N GLY A 13 -12.38 15.54 22.06
CA GLY A 13 -13.33 14.49 21.66
C GLY A 13 -13.08 13.89 20.27
N ASP A 14 -12.29 14.55 19.41
CA ASP A 14 -12.02 14.07 18.05
C ASP A 14 -11.30 12.72 18.01
N GLU A 15 -11.84 11.78 17.24
CA GLU A 15 -11.21 10.50 16.98
C GLU A 15 -10.26 10.57 15.76
N ARG A 16 -9.00 10.18 15.98
CA ARG A 16 -7.99 10.08 14.92
C ARG A 16 -7.44 8.66 14.84
N LYS A 17 -7.34 8.12 13.63
CA LYS A 17 -6.72 6.82 13.35
C LYS A 17 -5.24 6.98 13.02
N TYR A 18 -4.42 6.07 13.52
CA TYR A 18 -2.95 6.10 13.35
C TYR A 18 -2.43 4.73 12.95
N ALA A 19 -1.48 4.69 12.01
CA ALA A 19 -0.88 3.45 11.51
C ALA A 19 0.51 3.19 12.10
N TYR A 20 0.75 1.93 12.46
CA TYR A 20 1.99 1.46 13.05
C TYR A 20 2.46 0.18 12.37
N LEU A 21 3.73 0.12 12.02
CA LEU A 21 4.40 -1.11 11.61
C LEU A 21 4.75 -1.92 12.86
N VAL A 22 4.30 -3.17 12.88
CA VAL A 22 4.43 -4.07 14.02
C VAL A 22 4.90 -5.46 13.58
N PHE A 23 5.44 -6.22 14.53
CA PHE A 23 5.84 -7.61 14.29
C PHE A 23 5.59 -8.48 15.50
N SER A 24 5.36 -9.77 15.27
CA SER A 24 5.21 -10.77 16.32
C SER A 24 6.58 -11.29 16.71
N LYS A 25 6.92 -11.23 18.00
CA LYS A 25 8.14 -11.79 18.57
C LYS A 25 7.79 -13.03 19.39
N ARG A 26 8.21 -14.21 18.92
CA ARG A 26 8.13 -15.48 19.66
C ARG A 26 9.48 -15.80 20.29
N ARG A 27 9.50 -16.17 21.57
CA ARG A 27 10.71 -16.68 22.24
C ARG A 27 10.72 -18.20 22.06
N LYS A 28 11.66 -18.74 21.26
CA LYS A 28 11.72 -20.17 20.89
C LYS A 28 11.60 -21.12 22.11
N LYS A 29 12.25 -20.77 23.22
CA LYS A 29 12.30 -21.58 24.45
C LYS A 29 11.21 -21.25 25.49
N SER A 30 10.26 -20.36 25.18
CA SER A 30 9.22 -19.95 26.14
C SER A 30 7.85 -20.49 25.75
N LYS A 31 7.14 -21.06 26.72
CA LYS A 31 5.71 -21.43 26.57
C LYS A 31 4.78 -20.21 26.51
N ARG A 32 5.31 -18.98 26.69
CA ARG A 32 4.50 -17.76 26.67
C ARG A 32 4.00 -17.46 25.24
N PRO A 33 2.78 -16.91 25.10
CA PRO A 33 2.24 -16.55 23.80
C PRO A 33 3.12 -15.51 23.09
N PRO A 34 3.14 -15.51 21.73
CA PRO A 34 3.84 -14.50 20.96
C PRO A 34 3.41 -13.09 21.36
N LYS A 35 4.37 -12.18 21.56
CA LYS A 35 4.08 -10.78 21.87
C LYS A 35 4.23 -9.92 20.63
N GLN A 36 3.30 -9.00 20.43
CA GLN A 36 3.44 -7.97 19.40
C GLN A 36 4.43 -6.89 19.86
N ARG A 37 5.31 -6.48 18.95
CA ARG A 37 6.28 -5.40 19.15
C ARG A 37 6.07 -4.30 18.12
N PHE A 38 6.22 -3.07 18.57
CA PHE A 38 6.26 -1.88 17.74
C PHE A 38 7.59 -1.84 16.97
N SER A 39 7.53 -1.43 15.71
CA SER A 39 8.73 -1.16 14.92
C SER A 39 8.78 0.29 14.46
N LYS A 40 7.71 0.81 13.86
CA LYS A 40 7.73 2.15 13.27
C LYS A 40 6.35 2.80 13.21
N TYR A 41 6.28 4.10 13.43
CA TYR A 41 5.07 4.88 13.20
C TYR A 41 4.99 5.25 11.70
N LEU A 42 3.83 5.04 11.08
CA LEU A 42 3.64 5.23 9.64
C LEU A 42 2.85 6.50 9.28
N GLY A 43 2.24 7.17 10.26
CA GLY A 43 1.48 8.39 10.03
C GLY A 43 0.02 8.30 10.49
N ARG A 44 -0.66 9.45 10.42
CA ARG A 44 -2.12 9.53 10.59
C ARG A 44 -2.80 8.83 9.42
N VAL A 45 -3.83 8.05 9.70
CA VAL A 45 -4.60 7.34 8.68
C VAL A 45 -5.66 8.25 8.10
N ILE A 46 -5.73 8.31 6.78
CA ILE A 46 -6.77 8.99 6.01
C ILE A 46 -7.42 7.94 5.11
N GLU A 47 -8.73 7.88 5.09
CA GLU A 47 -9.45 6.91 4.27
C GLU A 47 -9.48 7.39 2.81
N LEU A 48 -9.15 6.50 1.87
CA LEU A 48 -9.13 6.83 0.45
C LEU A 48 -10.55 7.09 -0.06
N PHE A 49 -11.51 6.27 0.33
CA PHE A 49 -12.93 6.49 0.09
C PHE A 49 -13.58 6.70 1.46
N PRO A 50 -14.09 7.90 1.78
CA PRO A 50 -14.81 8.09 3.02
C PRO A 50 -16.01 7.13 3.02
N ALA A 51 -16.09 6.23 4.00
CA ALA A 51 -17.27 5.40 4.15
C ALA A 51 -18.49 6.31 4.37
N PRO A 52 -19.65 6.05 3.72
CA PRO A 52 -20.86 6.75 4.08
C PRO A 52 -21.13 6.51 5.57
N LYS A 53 -21.35 7.59 6.33
CA LYS A 53 -21.70 7.50 7.74
C LYS A 53 -23.12 6.94 7.85
N GLN A 54 -23.26 5.62 7.85
CA GLN A 54 -24.24 4.81 8.59
C GLN A 54 -24.23 3.37 8.06
N CYS A 55 -24.44 2.44 8.99
CA CYS A 55 -24.55 1.01 8.79
C CYS A 55 -25.45 0.66 7.61
N GLN A 56 -24.91 -0.03 6.62
CA GLN A 56 -25.60 -1.02 5.79
C GLN A 56 -24.56 -1.76 4.94
N THR A 57 -24.81 -3.04 4.74
CA THR A 57 -24.02 -4.03 3.99
C THR A 57 -23.25 -3.44 2.80
N MET A 58 -21.93 -3.68 2.82
CA MET A 58 -20.98 -3.29 1.78
C MET A 58 -21.41 -3.82 0.40
N PRO A 59 -21.62 -2.98 -0.64
CA PRO A 59 -21.34 -3.43 -1.98
C PRO A 59 -19.82 -3.53 -2.13
N ASN A 60 -19.38 -4.58 -2.80
CA ASN A 60 -17.99 -4.93 -3.07
C ASN A 60 -17.37 -3.92 -4.06
N ASN A 61 -17.27 -2.64 -3.67
CA ASN A 61 -16.87 -1.54 -4.54
C ASN A 61 -15.34 -1.36 -4.57
N ALA A 62 -14.61 -2.47 -4.64
CA ALA A 62 -13.18 -2.44 -4.86
C ALA A 62 -12.94 -2.12 -6.34
N LYS A 63 -12.52 -0.88 -6.65
CA LYS A 63 -12.10 -0.51 -8.01
C LYS A 63 -10.84 -1.31 -8.35
N GLN A 64 -11.00 -2.38 -9.13
CA GLN A 64 -9.90 -3.18 -9.63
C GLN A 64 -9.02 -2.34 -10.54
N CYS A 65 -7.70 -2.50 -10.46
CA CYS A 65 -6.81 -2.00 -11.49
C CYS A 65 -6.95 -2.91 -12.72
N GLN A 66 -7.70 -2.46 -13.72
CA GLN A 66 -8.14 -3.31 -14.84
C GLN A 66 -7.19 -3.34 -16.04
N THR A 67 -6.29 -2.36 -16.19
CA THR A 67 -5.50 -2.24 -17.44
C THR A 67 -3.99 -2.10 -17.20
N MET A 68 -3.23 -3.01 -17.80
CA MET A 68 -1.83 -2.76 -18.16
C MET A 68 -1.82 -1.70 -19.29
N PRO A 69 -0.99 -0.66 -19.24
CA PRO A 69 -0.96 0.36 -20.29
C PRO A 69 -0.49 -0.23 -21.63
N ASN A 70 -1.07 0.26 -22.74
CA ASN A 70 -0.73 -0.13 -24.13
C ASN A 70 0.74 0.16 -24.52
N ASN A 71 1.47 0.93 -23.72
CA ASN A 71 2.91 1.10 -23.86
C ASN A 71 3.59 0.13 -22.89
N ALA A 72 4.19 -0.94 -23.40
CA ALA A 72 4.81 -1.98 -22.59
C ALA A 72 5.75 -1.37 -21.53
N PRO A 73 5.39 -1.44 -20.23
CA PRO A 73 6.25 -0.91 -19.17
C PRO A 73 7.57 -1.66 -19.18
N GLN A 74 8.70 -0.92 -19.18
CA GLN A 74 10.02 -1.52 -19.37
C GLN A 74 10.43 -2.33 -18.13
N THR A 75 9.97 -1.91 -16.95
CA THR A 75 10.33 -2.52 -15.66
C THR A 75 9.10 -2.86 -14.79
N PRO A 76 9.16 -3.90 -13.93
CA PRO A 76 8.06 -4.24 -13.03
C PRO A 76 7.74 -3.12 -12.04
N SER A 77 8.74 -2.32 -11.66
CA SER A 77 8.57 -1.12 -10.83
C SER A 77 7.70 -0.06 -11.51
N GLU A 78 7.86 0.14 -12.81
CA GLU A 78 7.03 1.09 -13.58
C GLU A 78 5.58 0.61 -13.66
N SER A 79 5.36 -0.68 -13.91
CA SER A 79 4.02 -1.29 -13.88
C SER A 79 3.32 -1.02 -12.54
N ILE A 80 4.04 -1.19 -11.43
CA ILE A 80 3.53 -0.92 -10.09
C ILE A 80 3.23 0.56 -9.87
N VAL A 81 4.13 1.45 -10.27
CA VAL A 81 3.90 2.90 -10.19
C VAL A 81 2.69 3.31 -11.02
N GLN A 82 2.49 2.71 -12.19
CA GLN A 82 1.33 2.97 -13.04
C GLN A 82 0.02 2.52 -12.38
N MET A 83 0.01 1.35 -11.73
CA MET A 83 -1.14 0.91 -10.95
C MET A 83 -1.49 1.90 -9.83
N PHE A 84 -0.50 2.46 -9.13
CA PHE A 84 -0.75 3.52 -8.15
C PHE A 84 -1.33 4.78 -8.78
N LYS A 85 -0.84 5.21 -9.96
CA LYS A 85 -1.41 6.38 -10.65
C LYS A 85 -2.87 6.17 -10.98
N GLN A 86 -3.23 5.01 -11.55
CA GLN A 86 -4.62 4.66 -11.85
C GLN A 86 -5.48 4.67 -10.59
N LEU A 87 -5.00 4.08 -9.50
CA LEU A 87 -5.71 4.05 -8.23
C LEU A 87 -5.93 5.46 -7.66
N LEU A 88 -4.90 6.32 -7.66
CA LEU A 88 -5.00 7.70 -7.18
C LEU A 88 -5.97 8.53 -8.03
N LEU A 89 -5.90 8.42 -9.35
CA LEU A 89 -6.84 9.07 -10.26
C LEU A 89 -8.29 8.59 -10.02
N SER A 90 -8.48 7.29 -9.81
CA SER A 90 -9.80 6.71 -9.52
C SER A 90 -10.38 7.15 -8.17
N ALA A 91 -9.52 7.68 -7.29
CA ALA A 91 -9.83 8.21 -5.97
C ALA A 91 -9.84 9.75 -5.96
N GLU A 92 -10.02 10.40 -7.12
CA GLU A 92 -10.20 11.85 -7.26
C GLU A 92 -8.96 12.66 -6.83
N PHE A 93 -7.77 12.07 -6.86
CA PHE A 93 -6.54 12.85 -6.75
C PHE A 93 -6.29 13.60 -8.06
N GLN A 94 -6.05 14.90 -7.94
CA GLN A 94 -5.62 15.73 -9.05
C GLN A 94 -4.13 15.52 -9.31
N ARG A 95 -3.78 15.32 -10.56
CA ARG A 95 -2.40 15.18 -11.00
C ARG A 95 -1.78 16.58 -11.15
N VAL A 96 -0.82 16.91 -10.29
CA VAL A 96 -0.08 18.18 -10.35
C VAL A 96 1.05 18.10 -11.36
N ASN A 97 1.77 16.96 -11.40
CA ASN A 97 2.82 16.70 -12.38
C ASN A 97 2.91 15.20 -12.70
N LYS A 98 4.01 14.72 -13.31
CA LYS A 98 4.19 13.29 -13.67
C LYS A 98 4.15 12.32 -12.48
N HIS A 99 4.54 12.77 -11.29
CA HIS A 99 4.76 11.92 -10.12
C HIS A 99 4.00 12.37 -8.87
N ILE A 100 3.46 13.59 -8.85
CA ILE A 100 2.81 14.23 -7.70
C ILE A 100 1.30 14.31 -7.92
N PHE A 101 0.57 13.81 -6.94
CA PHE A 101 -0.89 13.75 -6.88
C PHE A 101 -1.38 14.38 -5.59
N ARG A 102 -2.43 15.19 -5.67
CA ARG A 102 -2.99 15.92 -4.50
C ARG A 102 -4.49 15.72 -4.36
N ARG A 103 -4.96 15.68 -3.11
CA ARG A 103 -6.38 15.69 -2.75
C ARG A 103 -6.57 16.29 -1.36
N GLY A 104 -7.18 17.47 -1.28
CA GLY A 104 -7.23 18.24 -0.03
C GLY A 104 -5.82 18.45 0.54
N ASP A 105 -5.63 18.19 1.84
CA ASP A 105 -4.33 18.26 2.53
C ASP A 105 -3.37 17.07 2.21
N VAL A 106 -3.73 16.14 1.32
CA VAL A 106 -2.90 14.95 1.07
C VAL A 106 -2.09 15.11 -0.21
N GLU A 107 -0.76 14.99 -0.11
CA GLU A 107 0.15 14.88 -1.24
C GLU A 107 0.80 13.48 -1.30
N VAL A 108 0.73 12.86 -2.47
CA VAL A 108 1.40 11.61 -2.80
C VAL A 108 2.45 11.88 -3.88
N ASP A 109 3.70 11.59 -3.56
CA ASP A 109 4.82 11.69 -4.50
C ASP A 109 5.36 10.28 -4.80
N LEU A 110 5.15 9.82 -6.03
CA LEU A 110 5.57 8.52 -6.52
C LEU A 110 7.03 8.47 -6.98
N SER A 111 7.72 9.61 -7.09
CA SER A 111 9.16 9.64 -7.38
C SER A 111 9.99 9.36 -6.13
N VAL A 112 9.65 10.03 -5.02
CA VAL A 112 10.33 9.86 -3.71
C VAL A 112 9.68 8.75 -2.86
N LEU A 113 8.50 8.27 -3.29
CA LEU A 113 7.70 7.23 -2.63
C LEU A 113 7.25 7.67 -1.24
N THR A 114 6.59 8.83 -1.17
CA THR A 114 6.15 9.46 0.09
C THR A 114 4.70 9.90 0.04
N VAL A 115 4.09 9.93 1.22
CA VAL A 115 2.74 10.46 1.45
C VAL A 115 2.82 11.41 2.64
N LYS A 116 2.41 12.66 2.46
CA LYS A 116 2.52 13.70 3.48
C LYS A 116 1.34 14.67 3.45
N SER A 117 1.15 15.35 4.57
CA SER A 117 0.28 16.52 4.68
C SER A 117 0.93 17.70 3.98
N ILE A 118 0.15 18.48 3.22
CA ILE A 118 0.63 19.69 2.54
C ILE A 118 0.82 20.80 3.57
N GLU A 119 -0.13 20.96 4.48
CA GLU A 119 -0.14 22.00 5.51
C GLU A 119 0.96 21.78 6.55
N THR A 120 1.10 20.53 7.04
CA THR A 120 1.98 20.24 8.18
C THR A 120 3.30 19.59 7.79
N GLY A 121 3.43 19.10 6.56
CA GLY A 121 4.59 18.30 6.12
C GLY A 121 4.70 16.92 6.78
N GLN A 122 3.79 16.55 7.69
CA GLN A 122 3.85 15.30 8.43
C GLN A 122 3.56 14.08 7.55
N GLN A 123 4.15 12.94 7.90
CA GLN A 123 3.87 11.69 7.19
C GLN A 123 2.44 11.23 7.42
N LEU A 124 1.78 10.86 6.32
CA LEU A 124 0.43 10.34 6.30
C LEU A 124 0.42 8.90 5.79
N CYS A 125 -0.67 8.22 6.09
CA CYS A 125 -0.95 6.86 5.65
C CYS A 125 -2.36 6.85 5.07
N ILE A 126 -2.51 6.50 3.80
CA ILE A 126 -3.83 6.43 3.16
C ILE A 126 -4.32 4.99 3.23
N GLN A 127 -5.49 4.75 3.80
CA GLN A 127 -6.13 3.43 3.77
C GLN A 127 -6.83 3.25 2.42
N ALA A 128 -6.38 2.25 1.65
CA ALA A 128 -6.87 1.98 0.30
C ALA A 128 -7.18 0.49 0.17
N ASN A 129 -8.41 0.15 -0.24
CA ASN A 129 -8.89 -1.23 -0.27
C ASN A 129 -8.61 -1.95 1.07
N GLU A 130 -7.95 -3.10 1.03
CA GLU A 130 -7.58 -3.92 2.21
C GLU A 130 -6.20 -3.53 2.78
N GLY A 131 -5.54 -2.51 2.23
CA GLY A 131 -4.17 -2.13 2.55
C GLY A 131 -3.97 -0.65 2.83
N PHE A 132 -2.71 -0.23 2.79
CA PHE A 132 -2.31 1.13 3.13
C PHE A 132 -1.26 1.67 2.15
N ILE A 133 -1.46 2.88 1.65
CA ILE A 133 -0.48 3.64 0.87
C ILE A 133 0.27 4.55 1.83
N SER A 134 1.55 4.24 2.01
CA SER A 134 2.45 4.97 2.90
C SER A 134 3.87 4.90 2.34
N LYS A 135 4.78 5.71 2.90
CA LYS A 135 6.21 5.63 2.56
C LYS A 135 6.77 4.20 2.70
N TYR A 136 6.31 3.44 3.69
CA TYR A 136 6.75 2.07 3.90
C TYR A 136 6.27 1.13 2.79
N THR A 137 4.97 1.15 2.48
CA THR A 137 4.37 0.23 1.52
C THR A 137 4.80 0.53 0.09
N LEU A 138 4.81 1.82 -0.30
CA LEU A 138 5.30 2.26 -1.61
C LEU A 138 6.73 1.78 -1.86
N ARG A 139 7.64 2.00 -0.91
CA ARG A 139 9.04 1.53 -1.04
C ARG A 139 9.13 0.02 -1.13
N LYS A 140 8.34 -0.70 -0.35
CA LYS A 140 8.40 -2.17 -0.25
C LYS A 140 7.93 -2.87 -1.52
N ILE A 141 6.99 -2.27 -2.26
CA ILE A 141 6.45 -2.83 -3.49
C ILE A 141 7.15 -2.27 -4.74
N VAL A 142 7.43 -0.97 -4.82
CA VAL A 142 8.12 -0.39 -5.99
C VAL A 142 9.57 -0.87 -6.08
N ARG A 143 10.25 -1.05 -4.94
CA ARG A 143 11.62 -1.59 -4.88
C ARG A 143 11.64 -3.08 -4.57
N TYR A 144 10.62 -3.80 -5.04
CA TYR A 144 10.48 -5.22 -4.76
C TYR A 144 11.69 -6.01 -5.29
N LYS A 145 12.24 -6.86 -4.43
CA LYS A 145 13.24 -7.85 -4.78
C LYS A 145 12.66 -9.22 -4.41
N PRO A 146 12.54 -10.16 -5.37
CA PRO A 146 12.09 -11.51 -5.08
C PRO A 146 12.98 -12.18 -4.03
N PRO A 147 12.41 -12.90 -3.07
CA PRO A 147 13.20 -13.78 -2.20
C PRO A 147 13.79 -14.95 -3.00
N GLU A 148 14.99 -15.40 -2.61
CA GLU A 148 15.66 -16.59 -3.16
C GLU A 148 14.95 -17.86 -2.66
N THR A 149 13.82 -18.16 -3.28
CA THR A 149 12.88 -19.21 -2.87
C THR A 149 12.16 -19.77 -4.10
N THR A 150 11.25 -20.71 -3.89
CA THR A 150 10.44 -21.27 -5.00
C THR A 150 9.58 -20.20 -5.67
N GLU A 151 9.31 -20.38 -6.97
CA GLU A 151 8.45 -19.46 -7.74
C GLU A 151 7.09 -19.23 -7.08
N LYS A 152 6.51 -20.28 -6.49
CA LYS A 152 5.25 -20.22 -5.74
C LYS A 152 5.34 -19.27 -4.55
N GLU A 153 6.42 -19.34 -3.78
CA GLU A 153 6.65 -18.45 -2.63
C GLU A 153 6.89 -17.00 -3.06
N ILE A 154 7.58 -16.78 -4.19
CA ILE A 154 7.73 -15.45 -4.81
C ILE A 154 6.35 -14.87 -5.14
N GLY A 155 5.48 -15.66 -5.77
CA GLY A 155 4.12 -15.24 -6.12
C GLY A 155 3.29 -14.86 -4.89
N GLN A 156 3.37 -15.67 -3.83
CA GLN A 156 2.69 -15.38 -2.56
C GLN A 156 3.22 -14.11 -1.88
N ASP A 157 4.54 -13.89 -1.85
CA ASP A 157 5.12 -12.68 -1.26
C ASP A 157 4.75 -11.42 -2.08
N LEU A 158 4.74 -11.53 -3.41
CA LEU A 158 4.30 -10.44 -4.30
C LEU A 158 2.84 -10.08 -4.05
N ALA A 159 1.93 -11.06 -4.07
CA ALA A 159 0.50 -10.85 -3.83
C ALA A 159 0.25 -10.19 -2.46
N LYS A 160 0.91 -10.70 -1.41
CA LYS A 160 0.82 -10.14 -0.06
C LYS A 160 1.28 -8.69 -0.01
N ARG A 161 2.35 -8.33 -0.73
CA ARG A 161 2.86 -6.96 -0.76
C ARG A 161 1.94 -6.02 -1.51
N LEU A 162 1.39 -6.45 -2.66
CA LEU A 162 0.41 -5.69 -3.44
C LEU A 162 -0.80 -5.36 -2.58
N LEU A 163 -1.43 -6.37 -1.98
CA LEU A 163 -2.57 -6.21 -1.06
C LEU A 163 -2.22 -5.28 0.10
N SER A 164 -1.06 -5.48 0.76
CA SER A 164 -0.65 -4.63 1.88
C SER A 164 -0.44 -3.15 1.50
N SER A 165 -0.12 -2.89 0.24
CA SER A 165 0.04 -1.55 -0.31
C SER A 165 -1.27 -0.91 -0.78
N GLY A 166 -2.40 -1.63 -0.65
CA GLY A 166 -3.71 -1.20 -1.10
C GLY A 166 -3.98 -1.42 -2.59
N LEU A 167 -3.06 -2.05 -3.33
CA LEU A 167 -3.27 -2.44 -4.71
C LEU A 167 -4.03 -3.77 -4.77
N LYS A 168 -5.10 -3.79 -5.59
CA LYS A 168 -5.91 -4.98 -5.87
C LYS A 168 -5.97 -5.17 -7.40
N PRO A 169 -4.89 -5.69 -8.02
CA PRO A 169 -4.87 -5.93 -9.46
C PRO A 169 -5.85 -7.05 -9.85
N SER A 170 -6.32 -7.03 -11.10
CA SER A 170 -7.00 -8.19 -11.68
C SER A 170 -6.04 -9.39 -11.79
N GLN A 171 -6.59 -10.58 -11.99
CA GLN A 171 -5.78 -11.81 -12.15
C GLN A 171 -4.81 -11.71 -13.32
N GLU A 172 -5.25 -11.16 -14.45
CA GLU A 172 -4.43 -10.97 -15.65
C GLU A 172 -3.27 -10.01 -15.40
N VAL A 173 -3.54 -8.87 -14.78
CA VAL A 173 -2.52 -7.86 -14.43
C VAL A 173 -1.50 -8.45 -13.46
N PHE A 174 -1.96 -9.23 -12.48
CA PHE A 174 -1.09 -9.92 -11.54
C PHE A 174 -0.17 -10.93 -12.24
N LEU A 175 -0.72 -11.79 -13.10
CA LEU A 175 0.06 -12.77 -13.85
C LEU A 175 1.10 -12.09 -14.76
N ALA A 176 0.71 -11.04 -15.48
CA ALA A 176 1.61 -10.27 -16.32
C ALA A 176 2.80 -9.68 -15.52
N LEU A 177 2.51 -9.05 -14.38
CA LEU A 177 3.54 -8.52 -13.48
C LEU A 177 4.46 -9.63 -12.94
N TYR A 178 3.86 -10.75 -12.52
CA TYR A 178 4.58 -11.89 -11.97
C TYR A 178 5.54 -12.51 -12.98
N TYR A 179 5.10 -12.76 -14.22
CA TYR A 179 5.96 -13.26 -15.29
C TYR A 179 7.07 -12.27 -15.66
N GLN A 180 6.79 -10.96 -15.65
CA GLN A 180 7.81 -9.94 -15.86
C GLN A 180 8.90 -10.00 -14.77
N ILE A 181 8.52 -10.26 -13.52
CA ILE A 181 9.45 -10.41 -12.39
C ILE A 181 10.31 -11.67 -12.55
N LEU A 182 9.70 -12.82 -12.87
CA LEU A 182 10.45 -14.08 -13.07
C LEU A 182 11.44 -13.98 -14.23
N LYS A 183 11.03 -13.38 -15.36
CA LYS A 183 11.91 -13.18 -16.51
C LYS A 183 13.16 -12.35 -16.18
N ASN A 184 13.01 -11.36 -15.30
CA ASN A 184 14.12 -10.52 -14.84
C ASN A 184 15.01 -11.22 -13.81
N LEU A 185 14.51 -12.24 -13.12
CA LEU A 185 15.30 -13.08 -12.22
C LEU A 185 16.23 -14.00 -13.01
N HIS A 186 15.73 -14.64 -14.07
CA HIS A 186 16.51 -15.59 -14.89
C HIS A 186 17.51 -14.93 -15.84
N ARG A 187 17.45 -13.60 -16.00
CA ARG A 187 18.42 -12.81 -16.78
C ARG A 187 19.65 -12.40 -15.98
N LYS A 188 19.64 -12.61 -14.66
CA LYS A 188 20.78 -12.35 -13.76
C LYS A 188 21.48 -13.64 -13.44
#